data_AF-A0A1I7VB85-F1
#
_entry.id   AF-A0A1I7VB85-F1
#
_cell.length_a   1.000
_cell.length_b   1.000
_cell.length_c   1.000
_cell.angle_alpha   90.00
_cell.angle_beta   90.00
_cell.angle_gamma   90.00
#
_symmetry.space_group_name_H-M   'P 1'
#
loop_
_entity.id
_entity.type
_entity.pdbx_description
1 polymer ?
#
loop_
_entity_poly.entity_id
_entity_poly.type
_entity_poly.pdbx_seq_one_letter_code
_entity_poly.pdbx_strand_id
1 'polypeptide(L)'
;MGNISVEQNDPCLFRLASTFSSDQIDCICEALYQARDGEKLLELFQPNVHNVMYYRCRYYSSSVLRAYLYALYYGKRYEELFQTIASNTFEQRFYNELQDLWYKARYAENEERRQKELGAVEKYRLRKKHPPPRSIWDGQETIYSFKENARKL
;
A
#
# COMPACT_ATOMS: atom_id res chain seq x y z
N MET A 1 6.82 33.02 -21.67
CA MET A 1 6.45 33.06 -20.24
C MET A 1 5.24 32.16 -20.08
N GLY A 2 5.48 30.89 -19.80
CA GLY A 2 4.42 29.90 -19.64
C GLY A 2 3.99 29.83 -18.18
N ASN A 3 2.71 30.02 -17.93
CA ASN A 3 2.07 29.65 -16.67
C ASN A 3 0.78 28.90 -17.02
N ILE A 4 0.89 27.58 -17.06
CA ILE A 4 -0.26 26.69 -17.00
C ILE A 4 -0.37 26.28 -15.54
N SER A 5 -1.31 26.87 -14.82
CA SER A 5 -1.75 26.37 -13.51
C SER A 5 -3.26 26.28 -13.56
N VAL A 6 -3.71 25.16 -14.12
CA VAL A 6 -5.08 24.69 -13.99
C VAL A 6 -5.19 24.10 -12.58
N GLU A 7 -5.40 24.94 -11.57
CA GLU A 7 -5.99 24.48 -10.31
C GLU A 7 -7.50 24.60 -10.45
N GLN A 8 -8.11 23.54 -10.99
CA GLN A 8 -9.55 23.35 -10.93
C GLN A 8 -9.96 23.09 -9.48
N ASN A 9 -10.60 24.10 -8.91
CA ASN A 9 -11.36 24.06 -7.66
C ASN A 9 -12.52 23.04 -7.77
N ASP A 10 -12.36 21.87 -7.15
CA ASP A 10 -13.47 20.97 -6.83
C ASP A 10 -13.92 21.22 -5.36
N PRO A 11 -15.14 21.75 -5.11
CA PRO A 11 -15.60 22.17 -3.78
C PRO A 11 -15.72 21.04 -2.74
N CYS A 12 -15.74 19.77 -3.18
CA CYS A 12 -15.85 18.61 -2.29
C CYS A 12 -14.48 18.15 -1.74
N LEU A 13 -13.35 18.68 -2.23
CA LEU A 13 -11.99 18.19 -1.97
C LEU A 13 -11.27 18.79 -0.74
N PHE A 14 -11.94 19.55 0.12
CA PHE A 14 -11.22 20.44 1.06
C PHE A 14 -11.40 20.20 2.57
N ARG A 15 -12.29 19.32 3.04
CA ARG A 15 -12.69 19.35 4.47
C ARG A 15 -11.71 18.71 5.48
N LEU A 16 -10.94 17.68 5.12
CA LEU A 16 -9.88 17.12 6.00
C LEU A 16 -8.55 17.88 5.89
N ALA A 17 -8.22 18.39 4.70
CA ALA A 17 -7.03 19.22 4.48
C ALA A 17 -7.13 20.62 5.10
N SER A 18 -8.34 21.06 5.49
CA SER A 18 -8.56 22.28 6.26
C SER A 18 -8.52 22.06 7.77
N THR A 19 -8.48 20.82 8.25
CA THR A 19 -8.50 20.49 9.69
C THR A 19 -7.20 19.87 10.21
N PHE A 20 -6.44 19.15 9.36
CA PHE A 20 -5.17 18.52 9.75
C PHE A 20 -4.04 18.84 8.76
N SER A 21 -2.84 19.06 9.30
CA SER A 21 -1.59 19.16 8.53
C SER A 21 -1.19 17.81 7.94
N SER A 22 -0.31 17.84 6.92
CA SER A 22 0.23 16.61 6.31
C SER A 22 0.88 15.68 7.35
N ASP A 23 1.64 16.24 8.29
CA ASP A 23 2.33 15.47 9.33
C ASP A 23 1.36 14.79 10.30
N GLN A 24 0.24 15.46 10.61
CA GLN A 24 -0.81 14.87 11.45
C GLN A 24 -1.51 13.71 10.73
N ILE A 25 -1.76 13.85 9.43
CA ILE A 25 -2.36 12.78 8.62
C ILE A 25 -1.42 11.57 8.56
N ASP A 26 -0.12 11.80 8.37
CA ASP A 26 0.89 10.73 8.39
C ASP A 26 0.92 10.01 9.74
N CYS A 27 0.92 10.76 10.84
CA CYS A 27 0.90 10.20 12.18
C CYS A 27 -0.37 9.37 12.46
N ILE A 28 -1.54 9.84 12.03
CA ILE A 28 -2.81 9.12 12.19
C ILE A 28 -2.79 7.82 11.37
N CYS A 29 -2.37 7.90 10.10
CA CYS A 29 -2.29 6.74 9.22
C CYS A 29 -1.30 5.70 9.74
N GLU A 30 -0.12 6.11 10.20
CA GLU A 30 0.88 5.20 10.78
C GLU A 30 0.35 4.57 12.08
N ALA A 31 -0.28 5.34 12.97
CA ALA A 31 -0.83 4.82 14.22
C ALA A 31 -1.93 3.78 13.98
N LEU A 32 -2.87 4.07 13.06
CA LEU A 32 -3.93 3.13 12.70
C LEU A 32 -3.38 1.89 12.00
N TYR A 33 -2.37 2.06 11.14
CA TYR A 33 -1.69 0.95 10.48
C TYR A 33 -0.98 0.05 11.49
N GLN A 34 -0.22 0.61 12.44
CA GLN A 34 0.45 -0.14 13.52
C GLN A 34 -0.55 -0.87 14.42
N ALA A 35 -1.68 -0.24 14.72
CA ALA A 35 -2.79 -0.87 15.45
C ALA A 35 -3.51 -1.98 14.66
N ARG A 36 -3.24 -2.09 13.35
CA ARG A 36 -3.90 -3.02 12.41
C ARG A 36 -5.42 -2.85 12.36
N ASP A 37 -5.91 -1.65 12.67
CA ASP A 37 -7.33 -1.31 12.71
C ASP A 37 -7.85 -1.04 11.29
N GLY A 38 -8.18 -2.13 10.59
CA GLY A 38 -8.63 -2.10 9.19
C GLY A 38 -9.98 -1.41 8.99
N GLU A 39 -10.85 -1.45 10.00
CA GLU A 39 -12.18 -0.83 9.93
C GLU A 39 -12.09 0.69 9.94
N LYS A 40 -11.33 1.25 10.88
CA LYS A 40 -11.09 2.70 10.93
C LYS A 40 -10.32 3.19 9.73
N LEU A 41 -9.36 2.41 9.23
CA LEU A 41 -8.65 2.73 7.99
C LEU A 41 -9.60 2.73 6.78
N LEU A 42 -10.49 1.75 6.68
CA LEU A 42 -11.48 1.71 5.63
C LEU A 42 -12.42 2.92 5.70
N GLU A 43 -12.91 3.27 6.88
CA GLU A 43 -13.71 4.50 7.10
C GLU A 43 -12.92 5.77 6.75
N LEU A 44 -11.62 5.80 7.06
CA LEU A 44 -10.70 6.89 6.75
C LEU A 44 -10.41 7.04 5.25
N PHE A 45 -10.62 6.01 4.42
CA PHE A 45 -10.38 6.12 2.97
C PHE A 45 -11.64 5.94 2.13
N GLN A 46 -12.78 5.61 2.73
CA GLN A 46 -14.05 5.47 2.03
C GLN A 46 -14.50 6.82 1.45
N PRO A 47 -15.02 6.85 0.21
CA PRO A 47 -15.63 8.05 -0.34
C PRO A 47 -16.91 8.34 0.44
N ASN A 48 -16.82 9.27 1.38
CA ASN A 48 -17.99 9.81 2.07
C ASN A 48 -17.91 11.34 2.01
N VAL A 49 -19.03 12.01 2.29
CA VAL A 49 -19.15 13.49 2.22
C VAL A 49 -18.10 14.21 3.10
N HIS A 50 -17.50 13.50 4.06
CA HIS A 50 -16.54 14.01 5.03
C HIS A 50 -15.10 13.58 4.74
N ASN A 51 -14.87 12.67 3.79
CA ASN A 51 -13.60 11.99 3.63
C ASN A 51 -12.96 12.23 2.27
N VAL A 52 -12.07 13.21 2.28
CA VAL A 52 -11.33 13.72 1.15
C VAL A 52 -10.15 12.80 0.78
N MET A 53 -9.76 11.86 1.66
CA MET A 53 -8.54 11.09 1.42
C MET A 53 -8.65 10.13 0.24
N TYR A 54 -9.85 9.81 -0.23
CA TYR A 54 -10.05 9.01 -1.44
C TYR A 54 -9.43 9.67 -2.69
N TYR A 55 -9.47 11.00 -2.80
CA TYR A 55 -9.10 11.72 -4.02
C TYR A 55 -7.64 12.21 -4.08
N ARG A 56 -6.87 12.14 -2.99
CA ARG A 56 -5.46 12.60 -2.98
C ARG A 56 -4.42 11.48 -3.05
N CYS A 57 -4.83 10.25 -3.43
CA CYS A 57 -3.94 9.08 -3.52
C CYS A 57 -2.65 9.28 -4.32
N ARG A 58 -2.63 10.25 -5.24
CA ARG A 58 -1.49 10.52 -6.11
C ARG A 58 -0.33 11.27 -5.44
N TYR A 59 -0.53 11.86 -4.24
CA TYR A 59 0.46 12.72 -3.59
C TYR A 59 0.74 12.35 -2.12
N TYR A 60 0.54 11.09 -1.77
CA TYR A 60 0.67 10.64 -0.38
C TYR A 60 2.07 10.22 0.01
N SER A 61 2.37 10.43 1.31
CA SER A 61 3.55 9.87 1.95
C SER A 61 3.52 8.34 1.93
N SER A 62 4.68 7.72 2.12
CA SER A 62 4.80 6.26 2.25
C SER A 62 3.89 5.67 3.34
N SER A 63 3.67 6.39 4.45
CA SER A 63 2.81 5.93 5.57
C SER A 63 1.34 5.92 5.19
N VAL A 64 0.85 6.98 4.53
CA VAL A 64 -0.54 7.05 4.07
C VAL A 64 -0.81 6.02 3.00
N LEU A 65 0.12 5.81 2.06
CA LEU A 65 -0.03 4.76 1.04
C LEU A 65 -0.08 3.37 1.66
N ARG A 66 0.76 3.06 2.67
CA ARG A 66 0.71 1.77 3.39
C ARG A 66 -0.63 1.56 4.08
N ALA A 67 -1.13 2.59 4.77
CA ALA A 67 -2.42 2.58 5.43
C ALA A 67 -3.57 2.37 4.43
N TYR A 68 -3.51 3.05 3.29
CA TYR A 68 -4.48 2.91 2.20
C TYR A 68 -4.49 1.50 1.59
N LEU A 69 -3.32 0.93 1.29
CA LEU A 69 -3.21 -0.42 0.77
C LEU A 69 -3.80 -1.46 1.73
N TYR A 70 -3.61 -1.27 3.04
CA TYR A 70 -4.21 -2.13 4.05
C TYR A 70 -5.73 -1.97 4.12
N ALA A 71 -6.23 -0.74 3.99
CA ALA A 71 -7.67 -0.48 3.88
C ALA A 71 -8.28 -1.19 2.66
N LEU A 72 -7.62 -1.14 1.50
CA LEU A 72 -8.07 -1.85 0.29
C LEU A 72 -8.07 -3.37 0.48
N TYR A 73 -7.06 -3.91 1.16
CA TYR A 73 -7.00 -5.33 1.51
C TYR A 73 -8.17 -5.72 2.43
N TYR A 74 -8.45 -4.95 3.48
CA TYR A 74 -9.56 -5.18 4.40
C TYR A 74 -10.92 -5.06 3.71
N GLY A 75 -11.07 -4.07 2.82
CA GLY A 75 -12.26 -3.85 2.00
C GLY A 75 -12.40 -4.82 0.82
N LYS A 76 -11.52 -5.83 0.69
CA LYS A 76 -11.50 -6.81 -0.40
C LYS A 76 -11.43 -6.21 -1.82
N ARG A 77 -10.88 -5.01 -1.95
CA ARG A 77 -10.67 -4.31 -3.24
C ARG A 77 -9.30 -4.66 -3.79
N TYR A 78 -9.09 -5.94 -4.12
CA TYR A 78 -7.78 -6.45 -4.51
C TYR A 78 -7.26 -5.86 -5.83
N GLU A 79 -8.13 -5.64 -6.82
CA GLU A 79 -7.73 -5.06 -8.11
C GLU A 79 -7.11 -3.67 -7.94
N GLU A 80 -7.75 -2.81 -7.15
CA GLU A 80 -7.26 -1.47 -6.84
C GLU A 80 -5.99 -1.49 -6.02
N LEU A 81 -5.85 -2.45 -5.10
CA LEU A 81 -4.61 -2.64 -4.35
C LEU A 81 -3.45 -2.93 -5.32
N PHE A 82 -3.65 -3.83 -6.28
CA PHE A 82 -2.62 -4.17 -7.25
C PHE A 82 -2.28 -2.99 -8.18
N GLN A 83 -3.28 -2.24 -8.62
CA GLN A 83 -3.09 -1.04 -9.44
C GLN A 83 -2.35 0.06 -8.67
N THR A 84 -2.71 0.28 -7.40
CA THR A 84 -2.08 1.28 -6.53
C THR A 84 -0.62 0.93 -6.27
N ILE A 85 -0.31 -0.34 -6.01
CA ILE A 85 1.08 -0.80 -5.86
C ILE A 85 1.85 -0.61 -7.17
N ALA A 86 1.26 -0.92 -8.32
CA ALA A 86 1.95 -0.80 -9.61
C ALA A 86 2.18 0.66 -10.05
N SER A 87 1.31 1.58 -9.62
CA SER A 87 1.32 2.99 -10.07
C SER A 87 2.18 3.92 -9.20
N ASN A 88 2.53 3.50 -7.98
CA ASN A 88 3.30 4.31 -7.02
C ASN A 88 4.72 3.78 -6.84
N THR A 89 5.63 4.64 -6.40
CA THR A 89 7.00 4.28 -6.00
C THR A 89 7.10 4.25 -4.49
N PHE A 90 7.69 3.19 -3.95
CA PHE A 90 7.86 3.00 -2.51
C PHE A 90 9.33 3.04 -2.11
N GLU A 91 9.59 3.33 -0.84
CA GLU A 91 10.94 3.23 -0.29
C GLU A 91 11.30 1.77 0.00
N GLN A 92 12.57 1.40 -0.22
CA GLN A 92 13.07 0.02 -0.05
C GLN A 92 12.79 -0.56 1.35
N ARG A 93 12.78 0.28 2.40
CA ARG A 93 12.45 -0.13 3.78
C ARG A 93 11.06 -0.79 3.91
N PHE A 94 10.14 -0.49 3.00
CA PHE A 94 8.78 -1.01 3.02
C PHE A 94 8.55 -2.16 2.03
N TYR A 95 9.54 -2.53 1.21
CA TYR A 95 9.36 -3.55 0.17
C TYR A 95 8.94 -4.90 0.75
N ASN A 96 9.60 -5.38 1.81
CA ASN A 96 9.26 -6.67 2.43
C ASN A 96 7.80 -6.71 2.89
N GLU A 97 7.34 -5.65 3.55
CA GLU A 97 5.97 -5.56 4.05
C GLU A 97 4.94 -5.48 2.92
N LEU A 98 5.24 -4.72 1.85
CA LEU A 98 4.36 -4.61 0.70
C LEU A 98 4.31 -5.89 -0.14
N GLN A 99 5.42 -6.63 -0.22
CA GLN A 99 5.45 -7.96 -0.84
C GLN A 99 4.62 -8.97 -0.07
N ASP A 100 4.72 -8.96 1.27
CA ASP A 100 3.87 -9.79 2.12
C ASP A 100 2.39 -9.45 1.93
N LEU A 101 2.05 -8.16 1.88
CA LEU A 101 0.68 -7.70 1.61
C LEU A 101 0.20 -8.10 0.21
N TRP A 102 1.03 -7.98 -0.81
CA TRP A 102 0.74 -8.40 -2.19
C TRP A 102 0.36 -9.88 -2.25
N TYR A 103 1.16 -10.75 -1.62
CA TYR A 103 0.87 -12.18 -1.61
C TYR A 103 -0.35 -12.52 -0.75
N LYS A 104 -0.52 -11.90 0.42
CA LYS A 104 -1.73 -12.06 1.23
C LYS A 104 -2.98 -11.69 0.45
N ALA A 105 -2.97 -10.57 -0.27
CA ALA A 105 -4.06 -10.14 -1.13
C ALA A 105 -4.37 -11.17 -2.24
N ARG A 106 -3.33 -11.68 -2.93
CA ARG A 106 -3.50 -12.72 -3.96
C ARG A 106 -4.03 -14.04 -3.42
N TYR A 107 -3.62 -14.42 -2.22
CA TYR A 107 -4.14 -15.62 -1.56
C TYR A 107 -5.60 -15.43 -1.18
N ALA A 108 -5.94 -14.32 -0.52
CA ALA A 108 -7.31 -14.00 -0.14
C ALA A 108 -8.25 -13.93 -1.35
N GLU A 109 -7.84 -13.26 -2.45
CA GLU A 109 -8.59 -13.21 -3.72
C GLU A 109 -8.90 -14.61 -4.28
N ASN A 110 -7.93 -15.53 -4.22
CA ASN A 110 -8.10 -16.88 -4.74
C ASN A 110 -8.89 -17.79 -3.79
N GLU A 111 -8.72 -17.64 -2.48
CA GLU A 111 -9.49 -18.35 -1.45
C GLU A 111 -10.97 -17.96 -1.53
N GLU A 112 -11.26 -16.67 -1.71
CA GLU A 112 -12.62 -16.16 -1.87
C GLU A 112 -13.26 -16.66 -3.17
N ARG A 113 -12.54 -16.63 -4.29
CA ARG A 113 -13.05 -17.12 -5.58
C ARG A 113 -13.34 -18.62 -5.58
N ARG A 114 -12.60 -19.41 -4.79
CA ARG A 114 -12.73 -20.88 -4.74
C ARG A 114 -13.51 -21.38 -3.53
N GLN A 115 -13.83 -20.49 -2.59
CA GLN A 115 -14.41 -20.79 -1.28
C GLN A 115 -13.66 -21.93 -0.55
N LYS A 116 -12.34 -21.98 -0.70
CA LYS A 116 -11.48 -23.02 -0.15
C LYS A 116 -10.12 -22.45 0.19
N GLU A 117 -9.59 -22.85 1.35
CA GLU A 117 -8.24 -22.49 1.79
C GLU A 117 -7.18 -23.02 0.81
N LEU A 118 -6.18 -22.18 0.52
CA LEU A 118 -5.11 -22.54 -0.41
C LEU A 118 -4.08 -23.43 0.26
N GLY A 119 -3.81 -24.57 -0.36
CA GLY A 119 -2.69 -25.43 0.03
C GLY A 119 -1.33 -24.79 -0.29
N ALA A 120 -0.26 -25.27 0.35
CA ALA A 120 1.10 -24.77 0.15
C ALA A 120 1.54 -24.81 -1.33
N VAL A 121 1.15 -25.85 -2.07
CA VAL A 121 1.45 -25.99 -3.51
C VAL A 121 0.77 -24.91 -4.34
N GLU A 122 -0.47 -24.54 -4.00
CA GLU A 122 -1.22 -23.51 -4.73
C GLU A 122 -0.68 -22.12 -4.40
N LYS A 123 -0.32 -21.87 -3.14
CA LYS A 123 0.39 -20.64 -2.73
C LYS A 123 1.72 -20.50 -3.50
N TYR A 124 2.46 -21.59 -3.70
CA TYR A 124 3.66 -21.59 -4.54
C TYR A 124 3.36 -21.26 -6.01
N ARG A 125 2.32 -21.88 -6.61
CA ARG A 125 1.88 -21.57 -7.98
C ARG A 125 1.52 -20.10 -8.15
N LEU A 126 0.82 -19.52 -7.17
CA LEU A 126 0.44 -18.11 -7.20
C LEU A 126 1.65 -17.18 -7.11
N ARG A 127 2.64 -17.47 -6.25
CA ARG A 127 3.88 -16.68 -6.18
C ARG A 127 4.63 -16.68 -7.51
N LYS A 128 4.71 -17.83 -8.17
CA LYS A 128 5.38 -17.95 -9.48
C LYS A 128 4.60 -17.26 -10.60
N LYS A 129 3.26 -17.33 -10.55
CA LYS A 129 2.39 -16.74 -11.58
C LYS A 129 2.26 -15.22 -11.45
N HIS A 130 2.26 -14.71 -10.22
CA HIS A 130 2.04 -13.30 -9.91
C HIS A 130 3.19 -12.74 -9.05
N PRO A 131 4.40 -12.59 -9.63
CA PRO A 131 5.49 -11.93 -8.93
C PRO A 131 5.13 -10.48 -8.62
N PRO A 132 5.67 -9.90 -7.53
CA PRO A 132 5.45 -8.51 -7.19
C PRO A 132 5.98 -7.58 -8.30
N PRO A 133 5.34 -6.42 -8.51
CA PRO A 133 5.79 -5.44 -9.49
C PRO A 133 7.10 -4.76 -9.07
N ARG A 134 7.81 -4.17 -10.03
CA ARG A 134 9.09 -3.49 -9.80
C ARG A 134 9.02 -2.33 -8.78
N SER A 135 7.83 -1.77 -8.59
CA SER A 135 7.59 -0.71 -7.60
C SER A 135 7.84 -1.13 -6.14
N ILE A 136 7.76 -2.43 -5.86
CA ILE A 136 8.03 -3.02 -4.53
C ILE A 136 9.09 -4.12 -4.60
N TRP A 137 9.79 -4.23 -5.73
CA TRP A 137 10.79 -5.27 -6.01
C TRP A 137 11.88 -4.74 -6.94
N ASP A 138 13.09 -4.50 -6.42
CA ASP A 138 14.19 -3.94 -7.21
C ASP A 138 14.92 -4.98 -8.09
N GLY A 139 14.50 -6.25 -8.06
CA GLY A 139 15.23 -7.30 -8.78
C GLY A 139 16.60 -7.64 -8.18
N GLN A 140 16.99 -7.02 -7.06
CA GLN A 140 18.13 -7.44 -6.26
C GLN A 140 17.82 -8.84 -5.70
N GLU A 141 18.51 -9.87 -6.21
CA GLU A 141 18.64 -11.13 -5.48
C GLU A 141 19.09 -10.79 -4.05
N THR A 142 18.50 -11.46 -3.06
CA THR A 142 19.04 -11.41 -1.70
C THR A 142 20.46 -11.98 -1.77
N ILE A 143 21.45 -11.14 -2.02
CA ILE A 143 22.84 -11.47 -1.76
C ILE A 143 22.85 -11.67 -0.25
N TYR A 144 22.80 -12.93 0.16
CA TYR A 144 23.14 -13.33 1.50
C TYR A 144 24.53 -12.76 1.72
N SER A 145 24.60 -11.61 2.38
CA SER A 145 25.85 -10.95 2.69
C SER A 145 26.57 -11.92 3.61
N PHE A 146 27.41 -12.76 2.99
CA PHE A 146 28.30 -13.65 3.69
C PHE A 146 29.08 -12.73 4.62
N LYS A 147 28.84 -12.87 5.93
CA LYS A 147 29.65 -12.23 6.95
C LYS A 147 31.08 -12.71 6.72
N GLU A 148 31.87 -11.92 6.00
CA GLU A 148 33.32 -12.03 6.10
C GLU A 148 33.68 -11.63 7.52
N ASN A 149 33.83 -12.66 8.36
CA ASN A 149 34.41 -12.55 9.67
C ASN A 149 35.74 -11.81 9.53
N ALA A 150 35.81 -10.65 10.16
CA ALA A 150 37.04 -9.93 10.42
C ALA A 150 38.02 -10.86 11.15
N ARG A 151 38.89 -11.55 10.42
CA ARG A 151 40.17 -12.01 10.95
C ARG A 151 41.18 -10.92 10.68
N LYS A 152 41.27 -10.00 11.64
CA LYS A 152 42.47 -9.19 11.85
C LYS A 152 43.65 -10.16 11.96
N LEU A 153 44.64 -9.98 11.08
CA LEU A 153 46.02 -10.37 11.30
C LEU A 153 46.83 -9.07 11.41
#